data_AF-A0A957B6P5-F1
#
_entry.id   AF-A0A957B6P5-F1
#
_cell.length_a   1.000
_cell.length_b   1.000
_cell.length_c   1.000
_cell.angle_alpha   90.00
_cell.angle_beta   90.00
_cell.angle_gamma   90.00
#
_symmetry.space_group_name_H-M   'P 1'
#
loop_
_entity.id
_entity.type
_entity.pdbx_description
1 polymer ?
#
loop_
_entity_poly.entity_id
_entity_poly.type
_entity_poly.pdbx_seq_one_letter_code
_entity_poly.pdbx_strand_id
1 'polypeptide(L)'
;LAPVFLMLSVYRHGWRKTFLGWHSYLFAVLALAPVGLYLFYGFFITERFQENAGGRLLPNLLLTTTFWRGWLRLINYEVGFILIVGGLLGVLASKDRLRRYLLIGMWLGYIFLGLVFTYNMHTHRYYHLPLIPIVALSVAEGLAAYALYIKSNAANRLARLAIYGLVALSISLSIILVIGSHDNEPETLDYEAEVQAAVEIGQMLDHDQNTIILGHAYALPMLYHSELSGATWLPSVEVAAWHLSGRSIPDDTPEHIAQRIFEESGIDDPSYFIVTDMHEWEHQVGLREYLTTHHPIVAETDLYIIFDLRSQLGRTQG
;
A
#
# COMPACT_ATOMS: atom_id res chain seq x y z
N LEU A 1 18.14 -5.26 2.66
CA LEU A 1 19.62 -5.23 2.66
C LEU A 1 20.25 -6.19 3.67
N ALA A 2 19.79 -6.25 4.92
CA ALA A 2 20.39 -7.15 5.92
C ALA A 2 20.44 -8.64 5.52
N PRO A 3 19.39 -9.23 4.92
CA PRO A 3 19.47 -10.64 4.48
C PRO A 3 20.45 -10.88 3.33
N VAL A 4 20.66 -9.88 2.45
CA VAL A 4 21.70 -9.94 1.40
C VAL A 4 23.10 -9.96 2.04
N PHE A 5 23.36 -9.05 2.97
CA PHE A 5 24.64 -9.03 3.70
C PHE A 5 24.91 -10.35 4.42
N LEU A 6 23.91 -10.89 5.13
CA LEU A 6 24.05 -12.18 5.82
C LEU A 6 24.39 -13.31 4.85
N MET A 7 23.69 -13.41 3.71
CA MET A 7 23.99 -14.46 2.73
C MET A 7 25.35 -14.29 2.07
N LEU A 8 25.81 -13.06 1.81
CA LEU A 8 27.16 -12.80 1.32
C LEU A 8 28.24 -13.15 2.36
N SER A 9 27.98 -12.91 3.65
CA SER A 9 28.86 -13.34 4.73
C SER A 9 28.91 -14.86 4.82
N VAL A 10 27.77 -15.55 4.70
CA VAL A 10 27.72 -17.03 4.66
C VAL A 10 28.54 -17.55 3.49
N TYR A 11 28.44 -16.93 2.32
CA TYR A 11 29.25 -17.28 1.15
C TYR A 11 30.76 -17.13 1.41
N ARG A 12 31.20 -16.03 2.04
CA ARG A 12 32.63 -15.73 2.25
C ARG A 12 33.26 -16.48 3.42
N HIS A 13 32.53 -16.67 4.51
CA HIS A 13 33.08 -17.11 5.79
C HIS A 13 32.44 -18.39 6.34
N GLY A 14 31.36 -18.87 5.70
CA GLY A 14 30.55 -19.98 6.17
C GLY A 14 29.57 -19.58 7.29
N TRP A 15 28.63 -20.47 7.58
CA TRP A 15 27.53 -20.25 8.53
C TRP A 15 28.04 -19.90 9.94
N ARG A 16 28.99 -20.67 10.48
CA ARG A 16 29.49 -20.48 11.85
C ARG A 16 30.11 -19.09 12.06
N LYS A 17 31.05 -18.69 11.20
CA LYS A 17 31.74 -17.40 11.33
C LYS A 17 30.81 -16.21 11.03
N THR A 18 29.76 -16.43 10.25
CA THR A 18 28.76 -15.38 9.98
C THR A 18 27.95 -15.08 11.23
N PHE A 19 27.46 -16.07 11.96
CA PHE A 19 26.62 -15.79 13.13
C PHE A 19 27.41 -15.55 14.42
N LEU A 20 28.65 -16.04 14.52
CA LEU A 20 29.52 -15.85 15.69
C LEU A 20 30.57 -14.74 15.52
N GLY A 21 30.65 -14.11 14.35
CA GLY A 21 31.66 -13.12 14.03
C GLY A 21 31.29 -11.71 14.51
N TRP A 22 32.26 -10.99 15.08
CA TRP A 22 32.09 -9.59 15.51
C TRP A 22 31.55 -8.67 14.41
N HIS A 23 31.99 -8.85 13.15
CA HIS A 23 31.54 -8.07 12.01
C HIS A 23 30.03 -8.15 11.76
N SER A 24 29.40 -9.29 12.05
CA SER A 24 27.96 -9.48 11.86
C SER A 24 27.16 -8.81 12.97
N TYR A 25 27.67 -8.81 14.20
CA TYR A 25 27.09 -8.03 15.29
C TYR A 25 27.22 -6.54 15.01
N LEU A 26 28.40 -6.07 14.58
CA LEU A 26 28.61 -4.69 14.20
C LEU A 26 27.65 -4.27 13.07
N PHE A 27 27.52 -5.10 12.04
CA PHE A 27 26.57 -4.83 10.96
C PHE A 27 25.12 -4.82 11.46
N ALA A 28 24.71 -5.77 12.30
CA ALA A 28 23.36 -5.80 12.85
C ALA A 28 23.07 -4.55 13.68
N VAL A 29 24.01 -4.12 14.52
CA VAL A 29 23.89 -2.87 15.29
C VAL A 29 23.80 -1.68 14.35
N LEU A 30 24.67 -1.54 13.35
CA LEU A 30 24.62 -0.42 12.41
C LEU A 30 23.36 -0.41 11.54
N ALA A 31 22.84 -1.59 11.19
CA ALA A 31 21.62 -1.71 10.39
C ALA A 31 20.35 -1.45 11.20
N LEU A 32 20.33 -1.85 12.47
CA LEU A 32 19.14 -1.72 13.33
C LEU A 32 19.15 -0.46 14.18
N ALA A 33 20.31 0.12 14.50
CA ALA A 33 20.40 1.29 15.38
C ALA A 33 19.61 2.50 14.87
N PRO A 34 19.66 2.89 13.58
CA PRO A 34 18.86 4.02 13.10
C PRO A 34 17.36 3.78 13.27
N VAL A 35 16.91 2.56 12.98
CA VAL A 35 15.49 2.18 13.13
C VAL A 35 15.10 2.15 14.61
N GLY A 36 15.93 1.53 15.46
CA GLY A 36 15.70 1.46 16.90
C GLY A 36 15.68 2.84 17.56
N LEU A 37 16.59 3.74 17.18
CA LEU A 37 16.61 5.12 17.65
C LEU A 37 15.38 5.91 17.18
N TYR A 38 14.98 5.74 15.92
CA TYR A 38 13.77 6.39 15.39
C TYR A 38 12.50 5.91 16.10
N LEU A 39 12.37 4.60 16.31
CA LEU A 39 11.24 4.03 17.06
C LEU A 39 11.28 4.51 18.52
N PHE A 40 12.44 4.47 19.17
CA PHE A 40 12.59 4.97 20.54
C PHE A 40 12.17 6.43 20.66
N TYR A 41 12.66 7.28 19.76
CA TYR A 41 12.30 8.70 19.70
C TYR A 41 10.78 8.87 19.52
N GLY A 42 10.18 8.14 18.58
CA GLY A 42 8.76 8.29 18.29
C GLY A 42 7.80 7.75 19.35
N PHE A 43 8.19 6.70 20.09
CA PHE A 43 7.37 6.13 21.17
C PHE A 43 7.52 6.87 22.51
N PHE A 44 8.76 7.24 22.87
CA PHE A 44 9.07 7.71 24.23
C PHE A 44 9.30 9.22 24.33
N ILE A 45 9.59 9.91 23.21
CA ILE A 45 9.86 11.36 23.22
C ILE A 45 8.70 12.13 22.60
N THR A 46 8.23 11.72 21.42
CA THR A 46 7.15 12.46 20.74
C THR A 46 5.77 11.86 20.91
N GLU A 47 5.67 10.64 21.48
CA GLU A 47 4.44 9.85 21.66
C GLU A 47 3.59 9.58 20.39
N ARG A 48 3.98 10.13 19.22
CA ARG A 48 3.34 10.01 17.91
C ARG A 48 3.05 8.58 17.46
N PHE A 49 3.80 7.60 17.95
CA PHE A 49 3.59 6.19 17.62
C PHE A 49 2.67 5.46 18.59
N GLN A 50 2.35 5.99 19.77
CA GLN A 50 1.38 5.35 20.66
C GLN A 50 0.00 5.26 20.00
N GLU A 51 -0.38 6.30 19.25
CA GLU A 51 -1.64 6.38 18.49
C GLU A 51 -1.56 5.78 17.08
N ASN A 52 -0.42 5.28 16.59
CA ASN A 52 -0.24 4.80 15.19
C ASN A 52 0.54 3.48 15.04
N ALA A 53 1.12 2.95 16.13
CA ALA A 53 1.99 1.77 16.08
C ALA A 53 1.25 0.46 15.85
N GLY A 54 -0.01 0.36 16.28
CA GLY A 54 -0.76 -0.89 16.27
C GLY A 54 -1.02 -1.46 14.88
N GLY A 55 -1.10 -0.64 13.83
CA GLY A 55 -1.59 -1.11 12.52
C GLY A 55 -0.59 -1.85 11.63
N ARG A 56 0.73 -1.75 11.87
CA ARG A 56 1.74 -2.21 10.89
C ARG A 56 2.29 -3.60 11.17
N LEU A 57 2.39 -3.97 12.44
CA LEU A 57 2.93 -5.23 12.94
C LEU A 57 1.84 -5.95 13.73
N LEU A 58 1.14 -6.86 13.06
CA LEU A 58 0.06 -7.67 13.64
C LEU A 58 0.42 -9.15 13.54
N PRO A 59 1.18 -9.71 14.51
CA PRO A 59 1.68 -11.09 14.43
C PRO A 59 0.55 -12.13 14.42
N ASN A 60 -0.59 -11.82 15.03
CA ASN A 60 -1.80 -12.64 15.00
C ASN A 60 -2.29 -12.91 13.57
N LEU A 61 -2.09 -11.98 12.63
CA LEU A 61 -2.47 -12.18 11.23
C LEU A 61 -1.72 -13.34 10.57
N LEU A 62 -0.48 -13.65 10.99
CA LEU A 62 0.30 -14.78 10.45
C LEU A 62 -0.40 -16.14 10.67
N LEU A 63 -1.28 -16.22 11.68
CA LEU A 63 -2.06 -17.42 11.99
C LEU A 63 -3.38 -17.51 11.20
N THR A 64 -3.74 -16.46 10.46
CA THR A 64 -4.99 -16.38 9.71
C THR A 64 -4.82 -16.81 8.26
N THR A 65 -5.84 -17.42 7.69
CA THR A 65 -5.85 -17.78 6.26
C THR A 65 -5.99 -16.54 5.36
N THR A 66 -6.64 -15.48 5.84
CA THR A 66 -6.82 -14.21 5.13
C THR A 66 -5.49 -13.58 4.76
N PHE A 67 -4.54 -13.55 5.70
CA PHE A 67 -3.20 -13.02 5.46
C PHE A 67 -2.50 -13.75 4.30
N TRP A 68 -2.40 -15.07 4.37
CA TRP A 68 -1.70 -15.87 3.35
C TRP A 68 -2.39 -15.82 1.99
N ARG A 69 -3.73 -15.83 1.96
CA ARG A 69 -4.51 -15.68 0.72
C ARG A 69 -4.30 -14.30 0.10
N GLY A 70 -4.35 -13.24 0.91
CA GLY A 70 -4.11 -11.87 0.45
C GLY A 70 -2.70 -11.70 -0.10
N TRP A 71 -1.69 -12.18 0.62
CA TRP A 71 -0.29 -12.12 0.18
C TRP A 71 -0.09 -12.87 -1.15
N LEU A 72 -0.58 -14.11 -1.28
CA LEU A 72 -0.46 -14.88 -2.52
C LEU A 72 -1.22 -14.23 -3.68
N ARG A 73 -2.42 -13.70 -3.43
CA ARG A 73 -3.21 -12.97 -4.44
C ARG A 73 -2.45 -11.77 -4.97
N LEU A 74 -1.88 -10.95 -4.08
CA LEU A 74 -1.12 -9.76 -4.48
C LEU A 74 0.19 -10.12 -5.19
N ILE A 75 0.91 -11.17 -4.77
CA ILE A 75 2.06 -11.70 -5.52
C ILE A 75 1.67 -12.06 -6.96
N ASN A 76 0.55 -12.77 -7.13
CA ASN A 76 0.10 -13.16 -8.47
C ASN A 76 -0.33 -11.96 -9.31
N TYR A 77 -0.96 -10.98 -8.68
CA TYR A 77 -1.39 -9.76 -9.36
C TYR A 77 -0.20 -8.94 -9.86
N GLU A 78 0.83 -8.76 -9.02
CA GLU A 78 1.96 -7.87 -9.32
C GLU A 78 3.04 -8.53 -10.19
N VAL A 79 3.27 -9.83 -10.02
CA VAL A 79 4.38 -10.53 -10.68
C VAL A 79 3.92 -11.76 -11.45
N GLY A 80 2.89 -12.45 -10.96
CA GLY A 80 2.40 -13.69 -11.56
C GLY A 80 3.19 -14.92 -11.14
N PHE A 81 2.48 -16.01 -10.82
CA PHE A 81 3.10 -17.23 -10.30
C PHE A 81 4.12 -17.89 -11.25
N ILE A 82 3.93 -17.76 -12.57
CA ILE A 82 4.86 -18.33 -13.56
C ILE A 82 6.26 -17.70 -13.41
N LEU A 83 6.32 -16.37 -13.26
CA LEU A 83 7.59 -15.67 -13.09
C LEU A 83 8.21 -15.95 -11.73
N ILE A 84 7.41 -16.13 -10.68
CA ILE A 84 7.90 -16.55 -9.36
C ILE A 84 8.60 -17.91 -9.45
N VAL A 85 7.93 -18.91 -10.03
CA VAL A 85 8.51 -20.25 -10.22
C VAL A 85 9.74 -20.19 -11.11
N GLY A 86 9.67 -19.45 -12.23
CA GLY A 86 10.80 -19.23 -13.13
C GLY A 86 11.99 -18.55 -12.43
N GLY A 87 11.72 -17.59 -11.56
CA GLY A 87 12.72 -16.91 -10.75
C GLY A 87 13.40 -17.88 -9.78
N LEU A 88 12.63 -18.63 -9.00
CA LEU A 88 13.18 -19.64 -8.07
C LEU A 88 14.03 -20.69 -8.80
N LEU A 89 13.58 -21.19 -9.94
CA LEU A 89 14.36 -22.09 -10.79
C LEU A 89 15.63 -21.42 -11.31
N GLY A 90 15.57 -20.14 -11.66
CA GLY A 90 16.73 -19.36 -12.09
C GLY A 90 17.78 -19.17 -11.00
N VAL A 91 17.37 -18.97 -9.74
CA VAL A 91 18.29 -18.97 -8.59
C VAL A 91 19.03 -20.31 -8.49
N LEU A 92 18.32 -21.43 -8.64
CA LEU A 92 18.92 -22.77 -8.59
C LEU A 92 19.85 -23.03 -9.78
N ALA A 93 19.51 -22.51 -10.96
CA ALA A 93 20.29 -22.64 -12.18
C ALA A 93 21.56 -21.77 -12.20
N SER A 94 21.62 -20.71 -11.37
CA SER A 94 22.78 -19.81 -11.30
C SER A 94 24.04 -20.56 -10.88
N LYS A 95 25.04 -20.63 -11.78
CA LYS A 95 26.30 -21.35 -11.56
C LYS A 95 27.26 -20.59 -10.66
N ASP A 96 27.15 -19.26 -10.66
CA ASP A 96 27.98 -18.39 -9.85
C ASP A 96 27.45 -18.37 -8.41
N ARG A 97 28.28 -18.84 -7.48
CA ARG A 97 27.90 -18.91 -6.07
C ARG A 97 27.64 -17.52 -5.47
N LEU A 98 28.41 -16.49 -5.84
CA LEU A 98 28.19 -15.15 -5.32
C LEU A 98 26.81 -14.64 -5.72
N ARG A 99 26.47 -14.74 -7.01
CA ARG A 99 25.15 -14.33 -7.54
C ARG A 99 24.01 -15.11 -6.89
N ARG A 100 24.17 -16.42 -6.76
CA ARG A 100 23.17 -17.28 -6.11
C ARG A 100 22.89 -16.84 -4.68
N TYR A 101 23.93 -16.61 -3.87
CA TYR A 101 23.75 -16.18 -2.48
C TYR A 101 23.17 -14.77 -2.38
N LEU A 102 23.53 -13.87 -3.30
CA LEU A 102 22.92 -12.54 -3.40
C LEU A 102 21.40 -12.66 -3.64
N LEU A 103 20.99 -13.45 -4.62
CA LEU A 103 19.57 -13.66 -4.94
C LEU A 103 18.80 -14.31 -3.79
N ILE A 104 19.37 -15.34 -3.15
CA ILE A 104 18.76 -15.95 -1.95
C ILE A 104 18.55 -14.90 -0.86
N GLY A 105 19.55 -14.04 -0.62
CA GLY A 105 19.44 -12.96 0.35
C GLY A 105 18.34 -11.95 -0.01
N MET A 106 18.14 -11.68 -1.30
CA MET A 106 17.04 -10.81 -1.74
C MET A 106 15.67 -11.44 -1.51
N TRP A 107 15.48 -12.72 -1.88
CA TRP A 107 14.26 -13.47 -1.63
C TRP A 107 13.93 -13.56 -0.14
N LEU A 108 14.92 -13.88 0.69
CA LEU A 108 14.75 -13.87 2.15
C LEU A 108 14.38 -12.47 2.64
N GLY A 109 15.01 -11.42 2.10
CA GLY A 109 14.65 -10.02 2.40
C GLY A 109 13.18 -9.72 2.16
N TYR A 110 12.64 -10.16 1.03
CA TYR A 110 11.22 -10.00 0.71
C TYR A 110 10.30 -10.80 1.65
N ILE A 111 10.68 -12.04 1.99
CA ILE A 111 9.91 -12.85 2.95
C ILE A 111 9.91 -12.17 4.32
N PHE A 112 11.06 -11.72 4.81
CA PHE A 112 11.17 -11.00 6.08
C PHE A 112 10.36 -9.70 6.08
N LEU A 113 10.34 -8.96 4.96
CA LEU A 113 9.50 -7.78 4.81
C LEU A 113 8.03 -8.13 5.08
N GLY A 114 7.52 -9.22 4.51
CA GLY A 114 6.13 -9.62 4.71
C GLY A 114 5.79 -10.18 6.09
N LEU A 115 6.77 -10.79 6.77
CA LEU A 115 6.61 -11.25 8.15
C LEU A 115 6.59 -10.08 9.16
N VAL A 116 7.20 -8.95 8.82
CA VAL A 116 7.22 -7.75 9.64
C VAL A 116 5.99 -6.88 9.33
N PHE A 117 5.73 -6.55 8.08
CA PHE A 117 4.63 -5.65 7.71
C PHE A 117 3.34 -6.42 7.42
N THR A 118 2.85 -7.20 8.39
CA THR A 118 1.80 -8.20 8.16
C THR A 118 0.50 -7.60 7.62
N TYR A 119 0.07 -6.44 8.13
CA TYR A 119 -1.14 -5.78 7.61
C TYR A 119 -0.94 -5.33 6.17
N ASN A 120 0.09 -4.54 5.90
CA ASN A 120 0.29 -3.96 4.58
C ASN A 120 0.64 -5.01 3.52
N MET A 121 1.36 -6.08 3.87
CA MET A 121 1.80 -7.10 2.91
C MET A 121 0.65 -7.87 2.25
N HIS A 122 -0.53 -7.96 2.89
CA HIS A 122 -1.67 -8.69 2.32
C HIS A 122 -2.79 -7.77 1.80
N THR A 123 -2.65 -6.45 1.98
CA THR A 123 -3.64 -5.44 1.60
C THR A 123 -3.13 -4.46 0.55
N HIS A 124 -1.84 -4.12 0.56
CA HIS A 124 -1.26 -3.06 -0.27
C HIS A 124 -0.31 -3.59 -1.34
N ARG A 125 -0.65 -3.32 -2.60
CA ARG A 125 0.12 -3.72 -3.79
C ARG A 125 1.57 -3.25 -3.78
N TYR A 126 1.83 -2.01 -3.38
CA TYR A 126 3.15 -1.41 -3.48
C TYR A 126 4.22 -2.06 -2.58
N TYR A 127 3.83 -2.82 -1.55
CA TYR A 127 4.75 -3.61 -0.74
C TYR A 127 5.40 -4.77 -1.53
N HIS A 128 4.85 -5.12 -2.69
CA HIS A 128 5.39 -6.15 -3.58
C HIS A 128 6.29 -5.60 -4.68
N LEU A 129 6.41 -4.29 -4.88
CA LEU A 129 7.30 -3.70 -5.88
C LEU A 129 8.76 -4.20 -5.77
N PRO A 130 9.34 -4.39 -4.56
CA PRO A 130 10.67 -4.98 -4.43
C PRO A 130 10.78 -6.39 -5.01
N LEU A 131 9.69 -7.15 -5.11
CA LEU A 131 9.68 -8.50 -5.68
C LEU A 131 9.98 -8.50 -7.18
N ILE A 132 9.57 -7.45 -7.90
CA ILE A 132 9.75 -7.32 -9.36
C ILE A 132 11.23 -7.44 -9.75
N PRO A 133 12.17 -6.60 -9.25
CA PRO A 133 13.58 -6.72 -9.60
C PRO A 133 14.21 -8.03 -9.08
N ILE A 134 13.75 -8.56 -7.94
CA ILE A 134 14.23 -9.84 -7.39
C ILE A 134 13.93 -10.97 -8.38
N VAL A 135 12.70 -11.04 -8.85
CA VAL A 135 12.23 -12.06 -9.79
C VAL A 135 12.87 -11.87 -11.15
N ALA A 136 12.94 -10.63 -11.66
CA ALA A 136 13.58 -10.33 -12.94
C ALA A 136 15.05 -10.78 -12.98
N LEU A 137 15.85 -10.43 -11.96
CA LEU A 137 17.25 -10.87 -11.86
C LEU A 137 17.37 -12.39 -11.73
N SER A 138 16.46 -13.02 -10.98
CA SER A 138 16.45 -14.46 -10.81
C SER A 138 16.12 -15.19 -12.12
N VAL A 139 15.09 -14.73 -12.85
CA VAL A 139 14.73 -15.26 -14.17
C VAL A 139 15.88 -15.06 -15.17
N ALA A 140 16.55 -13.91 -15.14
CA ALA A 140 17.68 -13.62 -16.01
C ALA A 140 18.83 -14.64 -15.83
N GLU A 141 19.14 -15.04 -14.58
CA GLU A 141 20.13 -16.09 -14.32
C GLU A 141 19.69 -17.45 -14.87
N GLY A 142 18.39 -17.78 -14.80
CA GLY A 142 17.82 -18.98 -15.42
C GLY A 142 17.94 -18.98 -16.94
N LEU A 143 17.58 -17.86 -17.58
CA LEU A 143 17.70 -17.67 -19.02
C LEU A 143 19.17 -17.72 -19.47
N ALA A 144 20.11 -17.15 -18.70
CA ALA A 144 21.52 -17.22 -18.99
C ALA A 144 22.05 -18.67 -18.91
N ALA A 145 21.65 -19.43 -17.89
CA ALA A 145 22.00 -20.84 -17.77
C ALA A 145 21.46 -21.67 -18.94
N TYR A 146 20.22 -21.41 -19.35
CA TYR A 146 19.57 -22.06 -20.49
C TYR A 146 20.24 -21.69 -21.83
N ALA A 147 20.58 -20.42 -22.06
CA ALA A 147 21.29 -19.97 -23.25
C ALA A 147 22.66 -20.64 -23.40
N LEU A 148 23.39 -20.81 -22.28
CA LEU A 148 24.66 -21.54 -22.27
C LEU A 148 24.47 -23.03 -22.62
N TYR A 149 23.41 -23.67 -22.10
CA TYR A 149 23.08 -25.06 -22.43
C TYR A 149 22.80 -25.25 -23.93
N ILE A 150 22.03 -24.34 -24.54
CA ILE A 150 21.74 -24.37 -25.98
C ILE A 150 23.01 -24.18 -26.80
N LYS A 151 23.90 -23.26 -26.36
CA LYS A 151 25.18 -23.02 -27.02
C LYS A 151 26.09 -24.25 -26.97
N SER A 152 26.09 -24.99 -25.85
CA SER A 152 26.91 -26.21 -25.70
C SER A 152 26.36 -27.41 -26.46
N ASN A 153 25.04 -27.52 -26.65
CA ASN A 153 24.41 -28.69 -27.29
C ASN A 153 24.28 -28.61 -28.82
N ALA A 154 25.15 -27.83 -29.48
CA ALA A 154 25.16 -27.67 -30.94
C ALA A 154 23.76 -27.41 -31.56
N ALA A 155 22.89 -26.69 -30.83
CA ALA A 155 21.56 -26.39 -31.32
C ALA A 155 21.65 -25.62 -32.65
N ASN A 156 20.89 -26.09 -33.65
CA ASN A 156 20.84 -25.48 -34.99
C ASN A 156 20.61 -23.97 -34.86
N ARG A 157 21.24 -23.14 -35.71
CA ARG A 157 21.13 -21.67 -35.66
C ARG A 157 19.67 -21.20 -35.64
N LEU A 158 18.79 -21.95 -36.32
CA LEU A 158 17.34 -21.72 -36.32
C LEU A 158 16.70 -21.84 -34.93
N ALA A 159 17.08 -22.83 -34.12
CA ALA A 159 16.55 -22.98 -32.76
C ALA A 159 16.97 -21.82 -31.84
N ARG A 160 18.20 -21.31 -32.00
CA ARG A 160 18.67 -20.12 -31.29
C ARG A 160 17.91 -18.87 -31.69
N LEU A 161 17.71 -18.64 -32.98
CA LEU A 161 16.92 -17.52 -33.49
C LEU A 161 15.46 -17.60 -33.04
N ALA A 162 14.86 -18.79 -33.03
CA ALA A 162 13.49 -18.99 -32.54
C ALA A 162 13.35 -18.62 -31.05
N ILE A 163 14.33 -18.97 -30.22
CA ILE A 163 14.31 -18.65 -28.79
C ILE A 163 14.51 -17.14 -28.55
N TYR A 164 15.47 -16.51 -29.22
CA TYR A 164 15.63 -15.06 -29.13
C TYR A 164 14.38 -14.33 -29.65
N GLY A 165 13.80 -14.82 -30.75
CA GLY A 165 12.53 -14.32 -31.30
C GLY A 165 11.38 -14.47 -30.32
N LEU A 166 11.26 -15.61 -29.63
CA LEU A 166 10.23 -15.83 -28.62
C LEU A 166 10.40 -14.91 -27.40
N VAL A 167 11.63 -14.70 -26.92
CA VAL A 167 11.89 -13.76 -25.82
C VAL A 167 11.56 -12.33 -26.25
N ALA A 168 11.99 -11.91 -27.43
CA ALA A 168 11.68 -10.59 -27.96
C ALA A 168 10.17 -10.42 -28.15
N LEU A 169 9.48 -11.44 -28.69
CA LEU A 169 8.03 -11.45 -28.85
C LEU A 169 7.31 -11.36 -27.50
N SER A 170 7.74 -12.12 -26.49
CA SER A 170 7.18 -12.05 -25.14
C SER A 170 7.33 -10.66 -24.54
N ILE A 171 8.50 -10.03 -24.68
CA ILE A 171 8.73 -8.65 -24.21
C ILE A 171 7.82 -7.68 -24.96
N SER A 172 7.76 -7.77 -26.29
CA SER A 172 6.90 -6.91 -27.12
C SER A 172 5.42 -7.07 -26.78
N LEU A 173 4.94 -8.30 -26.60
CA LEU A 173 3.58 -8.58 -26.19
C LEU A 173 3.30 -8.04 -24.78
N SER A 174 4.21 -8.22 -23.83
CA SER A 174 4.06 -7.62 -22.49
C SER A 174 3.95 -6.09 -22.56
N ILE A 175 4.78 -5.43 -23.38
CA ILE A 175 4.71 -3.97 -23.57
C ILE A 175 3.36 -3.57 -24.19
N ILE A 176 2.94 -4.26 -25.25
CA ILE A 176 1.67 -3.97 -25.94
C ILE A 176 0.47 -4.18 -25.00
N LEU A 177 0.47 -5.25 -24.20
CA LEU A 177 -0.60 -5.51 -23.24
C LEU A 177 -0.63 -4.46 -22.13
N VAL A 178 0.52 -4.00 -21.64
CA VAL A 178 0.57 -2.93 -20.63
C VAL A 178 0.07 -1.61 -21.20
N ILE A 179 0.53 -1.23 -22.39
CA ILE A 179 0.08 0.01 -23.06
C ILE A 179 -1.41 -0.07 -23.38
N GLY A 180 -1.90 -1.19 -23.92
CA GLY A 180 -3.32 -1.38 -24.24
C GLY A 180 -4.22 -1.58 -23.01
N SER A 181 -3.65 -1.91 -21.85
CA SER A 181 -4.41 -2.02 -20.61
C SER A 181 -4.72 -0.65 -19.97
N HIS A 182 -3.99 0.41 -20.32
CA HIS A 182 -4.34 1.77 -19.89
C HIS A 182 -5.72 2.19 -20.39
N ASP A 183 -6.15 1.72 -21.56
CA ASP A 183 -7.49 2.00 -22.11
C ASP A 183 -8.60 1.14 -21.48
N ASN A 184 -8.25 0.18 -20.61
CA ASN A 184 -9.19 -0.79 -20.01
C ASN A 184 -9.23 -0.72 -18.47
N GLU A 185 -8.47 0.19 -17.82
CA GLU A 185 -8.88 0.60 -16.48
C GLU A 185 -10.26 1.24 -16.62
N PRO A 186 -11.23 0.86 -15.78
CA PRO A 186 -12.56 1.42 -15.92
C PRO A 186 -12.46 2.95 -15.94
N GLU A 187 -13.13 3.57 -16.91
CA GLU A 187 -13.40 5.01 -17.03
C GLU A 187 -14.19 5.54 -15.80
N THR A 188 -13.84 5.16 -14.58
CA THR A 188 -14.68 5.35 -13.39
C THR A 188 -14.39 6.61 -12.61
N LEU A 189 -13.34 7.35 -12.96
CA LEU A 189 -13.11 8.68 -12.41
C LEU A 189 -12.80 9.60 -13.59
N ASP A 190 -13.81 10.36 -14.02
CA ASP A 190 -13.59 11.54 -14.84
C ASP A 190 -12.83 12.54 -13.97
N TYR A 191 -11.50 12.43 -13.96
CA TYR A 191 -10.63 13.28 -13.16
C TYR A 191 -10.82 14.76 -13.50
N GLU A 192 -11.21 15.08 -14.74
CA GLU A 192 -11.51 16.45 -15.12
C GLU A 192 -12.77 16.93 -14.42
N ALA A 193 -13.84 16.11 -14.39
CA ALA A 193 -15.04 16.41 -13.62
C ALA A 193 -14.79 16.50 -12.10
N GLU A 194 -13.97 15.61 -11.52
CA GLU A 194 -13.60 15.69 -10.09
C GLU A 194 -12.84 16.99 -9.77
N VAL A 195 -11.91 17.40 -10.64
CA VAL A 195 -11.15 18.64 -10.46
C VAL A 195 -12.06 19.86 -10.60
N GLN A 196 -12.97 19.86 -11.58
CA GLN A 196 -13.95 20.94 -11.76
C GLN A 196 -14.87 21.05 -10.55
N ALA A 197 -15.39 19.92 -10.05
CA ALA A 197 -16.19 19.87 -8.82
C ALA A 197 -15.40 20.40 -7.62
N ALA A 198 -14.12 20.03 -7.48
CA ALA A 198 -13.28 20.54 -6.39
C ALA A 198 -13.13 22.07 -6.43
N VAL A 199 -12.85 22.63 -7.60
CA VAL A 199 -12.74 24.09 -7.78
C VAL A 199 -14.06 24.79 -7.47
N GLU A 200 -15.18 24.23 -7.94
CA GLU A 200 -16.53 24.74 -7.66
C GLU A 200 -16.85 24.75 -6.16
N ILE A 201 -16.58 23.64 -5.46
CA ILE A 201 -16.77 23.52 -4.01
C ILE A 201 -15.93 24.57 -3.28
N GLY A 202 -14.65 24.72 -3.66
CA GLY A 202 -13.76 25.73 -3.08
C GLY A 202 -14.31 27.14 -3.19
N GLN A 203 -14.78 27.52 -4.38
CA GLN A 203 -15.39 28.84 -4.63
C GLN A 203 -16.71 29.01 -3.87
N MET A 204 -17.54 27.97 -3.81
CA MET A 204 -18.84 28.00 -3.13
C MET A 204 -18.70 28.20 -1.62
N LEU A 205 -17.66 27.59 -1.03
CA LEU A 205 -17.40 27.65 0.41
C LEU A 205 -16.38 28.74 0.80
N ASP A 206 -16.02 29.64 -0.13
CA ASP A 206 -15.04 30.71 0.08
C ASP A 206 -13.71 30.20 0.68
N HIS A 207 -13.27 29.02 0.20
CA HIS A 207 -12.02 28.37 0.61
C HIS A 207 -11.90 28.18 2.15
N ASP A 208 -13.00 27.81 2.80
CA ASP A 208 -13.10 27.52 4.24
C ASP A 208 -12.01 26.54 4.74
N GLN A 209 -11.49 26.81 5.94
CA GLN A 209 -10.37 26.09 6.53
C GLN A 209 -10.77 25.02 7.56
N ASN A 210 -12.04 24.96 7.91
CA ASN A 210 -12.61 24.15 8.97
C ASN A 210 -13.58 23.12 8.37
N THR A 211 -13.14 22.37 7.37
CA THR A 211 -13.98 21.40 6.67
C THR A 211 -13.63 19.96 7.04
N ILE A 212 -14.63 19.07 6.99
CA ILE A 212 -14.42 17.64 7.09
C ILE A 212 -14.79 17.02 5.75
N ILE A 213 -13.90 16.21 5.18
CA ILE A 213 -14.07 15.68 3.82
C ILE A 213 -14.02 14.15 3.81
N LEU A 214 -15.10 13.52 3.33
CA LEU A 214 -15.13 12.12 2.91
C LEU A 214 -14.88 12.05 1.40
N GLY A 215 -13.65 11.76 1.01
CA GLY A 215 -13.24 11.75 -0.40
C GLY A 215 -12.17 10.71 -0.72
N HIS A 216 -12.06 10.38 -2.01
CA HIS A 216 -11.05 9.47 -2.55
C HIS A 216 -9.63 9.91 -2.15
N ALA A 217 -8.72 8.95 -2.03
CA ALA A 217 -7.31 9.19 -1.75
C ALA A 217 -7.06 10.14 -0.55
N TYR A 218 -7.81 9.93 0.53
CA TYR A 218 -7.78 10.77 1.74
C TYR A 218 -8.15 12.23 1.51
N ALA A 219 -9.02 12.50 0.53
CA ALA A 219 -9.41 13.83 0.09
C ALA A 219 -8.26 14.73 -0.40
N LEU A 220 -7.06 14.19 -0.64
CA LEU A 220 -5.89 15.01 -1.03
C LEU A 220 -6.10 15.80 -2.33
N PRO A 221 -6.63 15.22 -3.43
CA PRO A 221 -6.90 15.99 -4.64
C PRO A 221 -7.93 17.10 -4.38
N MET A 222 -8.96 16.81 -3.57
CA MET A 222 -10.00 17.75 -3.21
C MET A 222 -9.42 18.94 -2.45
N LEU A 223 -8.67 18.70 -1.37
CA LEU A 223 -8.00 19.75 -0.57
C LEU A 223 -7.08 20.63 -1.44
N TYR A 224 -6.38 20.03 -2.40
CA TYR A 224 -5.49 20.77 -3.28
C TYR A 224 -6.24 21.68 -4.27
N HIS A 225 -7.26 21.14 -4.96
CA HIS A 225 -7.95 21.87 -6.04
C HIS A 225 -9.05 22.81 -5.54
N SER A 226 -9.66 22.52 -4.40
CA SER A 226 -10.64 23.40 -3.75
C SER A 226 -9.98 24.51 -2.92
N GLU A 227 -8.68 24.39 -2.63
CA GLU A 227 -7.96 25.25 -1.68
C GLU A 227 -8.60 25.29 -0.27
N LEU A 228 -9.38 24.26 0.08
CA LEU A 228 -9.91 24.06 1.42
C LEU A 228 -8.86 23.45 2.35
N SER A 229 -9.06 23.62 3.66
CA SER A 229 -8.33 22.85 4.66
C SER A 229 -9.27 22.21 5.68
N GLY A 230 -8.70 21.30 6.48
CA GLY A 230 -9.40 20.63 7.55
C GLY A 230 -8.99 19.18 7.68
N ALA A 231 -9.95 18.30 7.99
CA ALA A 231 -9.73 16.91 8.33
C ALA A 231 -10.39 15.97 7.34
N THR A 232 -9.77 14.81 7.14
CA THR A 232 -10.34 13.76 6.30
C THR A 232 -11.17 12.81 7.15
N TRP A 233 -12.40 12.54 6.73
CA TRP A 233 -13.20 11.47 7.32
C TRP A 233 -12.68 10.10 6.87
N LEU A 234 -12.54 9.18 7.82
CA LEU A 234 -11.94 7.87 7.56
C LEU A 234 -12.82 7.00 6.65
N PRO A 235 -12.26 6.40 5.59
CA PRO A 235 -12.94 5.37 4.82
C PRO A 235 -13.17 4.09 5.64
N SER A 236 -14.17 3.30 5.26
CA SER A 236 -14.57 2.07 5.96
C SER A 236 -13.44 1.04 6.06
N VAL A 237 -12.54 1.01 5.07
CA VAL A 237 -11.36 0.11 5.07
C VAL A 237 -10.37 0.44 6.19
N GLU A 238 -10.21 1.71 6.55
CA GLU A 238 -9.33 2.14 7.65
C GLU A 238 -9.95 1.77 9.00
N VAL A 239 -11.28 1.92 9.14
CA VAL A 239 -12.02 1.46 10.33
C VAL A 239 -11.85 -0.06 10.52
N ALA A 240 -11.93 -0.84 9.44
CA ALA A 240 -11.66 -2.28 9.47
C ALA A 240 -10.19 -2.61 9.84
N ALA A 241 -9.23 -1.80 9.38
CA ALA A 241 -7.82 -1.93 9.74
C ALA A 241 -7.61 -1.75 11.26
N TRP A 242 -8.28 -0.76 11.83
CA TRP A 242 -8.21 -0.45 13.27
C TRP A 242 -8.74 -1.61 14.10
N HIS A 243 -9.85 -2.21 13.69
CA HIS A 243 -10.41 -3.40 14.33
C HIS A 243 -9.40 -4.56 14.40
N LEU A 244 -8.74 -4.85 13.27
CA LEU A 244 -7.72 -5.90 13.19
C LEU A 244 -6.50 -5.60 14.07
N SER A 245 -6.25 -4.33 14.36
CA SER A 245 -5.17 -3.88 15.24
C SER A 245 -5.52 -3.87 16.73
N GLY A 246 -6.73 -4.32 17.09
CA GLY A 246 -7.19 -4.33 18.48
C GLY A 246 -7.52 -2.95 19.04
N ARG A 247 -7.71 -1.95 18.17
CA ARG A 247 -8.28 -0.66 18.57
C ARG A 247 -9.77 -0.79 18.75
N SER A 248 -10.30 -0.02 19.69
CA SER A 248 -11.75 0.21 19.78
C SER A 248 -12.22 0.81 18.46
N ILE A 249 -13.20 0.15 17.84
CA ILE A 249 -13.95 0.77 16.75
C ILE A 249 -14.91 1.77 17.41
N PRO A 250 -14.98 3.02 16.95
CA PRO A 250 -16.08 3.89 17.34
C PRO A 250 -17.38 3.25 16.84
N ASP A 251 -18.33 2.96 17.73
CA ASP A 251 -19.64 2.45 17.28
C ASP A 251 -20.31 3.50 16.38
N ASP A 252 -21.07 3.08 15.37
CA ASP A 252 -21.75 3.97 14.41
C ASP A 252 -23.00 4.66 15.02
N THR A 253 -23.02 4.91 16.33
CA THR A 253 -24.14 5.62 16.96
C THR A 253 -24.07 7.12 16.64
N PRO A 254 -25.23 7.80 16.57
CA PRO A 254 -25.29 9.24 16.35
C PRO A 254 -24.36 10.05 17.28
N GLU A 255 -24.28 9.67 18.55
CA GLU A 255 -23.45 10.35 19.55
C GLU A 255 -21.95 10.21 19.26
N HIS A 256 -21.49 9.01 18.88
CA HIS A 256 -20.09 8.81 18.53
C HIS A 256 -19.72 9.47 17.20
N ILE A 257 -20.63 9.50 16.23
CA ILE A 257 -20.41 10.23 14.97
C ILE A 257 -20.29 11.73 15.25
N ALA A 258 -21.18 12.29 16.08
CA ALA A 258 -21.11 13.67 16.53
C ALA A 258 -19.78 13.95 17.24
N GLN A 259 -19.39 13.09 18.19
CA GLN A 259 -18.11 13.19 18.90
C GLN A 259 -16.93 13.20 17.94
N ARG A 260 -16.91 12.30 16.95
CA ARG A 260 -15.84 12.25 15.95
C ARG A 260 -15.75 13.49 15.07
N ILE A 261 -16.90 14.06 14.72
CA ILE A 261 -16.98 15.29 13.90
C ILE A 261 -16.50 16.49 14.72
N PHE A 262 -17.02 16.68 15.93
CA PHE A 262 -16.88 17.94 16.67
C PHE A 262 -15.80 17.93 17.75
N GLU A 263 -15.38 16.77 18.25
CA GLU A 263 -14.39 16.65 19.34
C GLU A 263 -13.08 15.98 18.87
N GLU A 264 -13.15 14.97 18.00
CA GLU A 264 -11.97 14.16 17.61
C GLU A 264 -11.40 14.51 16.22
N SER A 265 -12.08 15.35 15.43
CA SER A 265 -11.61 15.72 14.08
C SER A 265 -10.32 16.56 14.11
N GLY A 266 -9.99 17.16 15.26
CA GLY A 266 -8.87 18.07 15.42
C GLY A 266 -9.12 19.45 14.81
N ILE A 267 -10.37 19.75 14.43
CA ILE A 267 -10.82 21.07 13.95
C ILE A 267 -11.67 21.71 15.05
N ASP A 268 -11.34 22.94 15.41
CA ASP A 268 -12.19 23.75 16.28
C ASP A 268 -13.40 24.26 15.46
N ASP A 269 -14.61 23.80 15.82
CA ASP A 269 -15.90 24.20 15.22
C ASP A 269 -15.95 23.99 13.68
N PRO A 270 -16.01 22.72 13.21
CA PRO A 270 -16.06 22.43 11.78
C PRO A 270 -17.32 23.03 11.13
N SER A 271 -17.12 23.72 10.01
CA SER A 271 -18.17 24.48 9.31
C SER A 271 -18.94 23.65 8.30
N TYR A 272 -18.28 22.73 7.60
CA TYR A 272 -18.89 21.92 6.54
C TYR A 272 -18.43 20.47 6.58
N PHE A 273 -19.35 19.56 6.24
CA PHE A 273 -19.03 18.16 5.93
C PHE A 273 -19.24 17.94 4.43
N ILE A 274 -18.19 17.54 3.72
CA ILE A 274 -18.17 17.40 2.26
C ILE A 274 -17.99 15.92 1.92
N VAL A 275 -18.87 15.40 1.09
CA VAL A 275 -18.83 14.03 0.59
C VAL A 275 -18.56 14.07 -0.90
N THR A 276 -17.45 13.49 -1.35
CA THR A 276 -17.13 13.32 -2.78
C THR A 276 -16.85 11.86 -3.16
N ASP A 277 -16.64 10.98 -2.18
CA ASP A 277 -16.63 9.53 -2.39
C ASP A 277 -18.02 8.95 -2.16
N MET A 278 -18.82 8.89 -3.24
CA MET A 278 -20.20 8.39 -3.19
C MET A 278 -20.28 6.91 -2.88
N HIS A 279 -19.24 6.14 -3.20
CA HIS A 279 -19.19 4.74 -2.86
C HIS A 279 -19.08 4.56 -1.34
N GLU A 280 -18.16 5.26 -0.67
CA GLU A 280 -18.07 5.23 0.80
C GLU A 280 -19.33 5.80 1.46
N TRP A 281 -19.92 6.86 0.91
CA TRP A 281 -21.18 7.43 1.38
C TRP A 281 -22.32 6.41 1.46
N GLU A 282 -22.44 5.55 0.46
CA GLU A 282 -23.46 4.51 0.43
C GLU A 282 -23.21 3.39 1.45
N HIS A 283 -21.94 3.12 1.77
CA HIS A 283 -21.55 2.04 2.69
C HIS A 283 -21.54 2.47 4.17
N GLN A 284 -21.40 3.76 4.47
CA GLN A 284 -21.39 4.30 5.84
C GLN A 284 -22.79 4.74 6.28
N VAL A 285 -23.69 3.77 6.49
CA VAL A 285 -25.12 4.01 6.78
C VAL A 285 -25.34 4.92 8.00
N GLY A 286 -24.62 4.68 9.10
CA GLY A 286 -24.75 5.49 10.32
C GLY A 286 -24.35 6.96 10.11
N LEU A 287 -23.24 7.21 9.40
CA LEU A 287 -22.81 8.56 9.03
C LEU A 287 -23.87 9.27 8.19
N ARG A 288 -24.41 8.58 7.19
CA ARG A 288 -25.45 9.12 6.31
C ARG A 288 -26.71 9.48 7.09
N GLU A 289 -27.21 8.57 7.92
CA GLU A 289 -28.38 8.80 8.75
C GLU A 289 -28.16 10.00 9.69
N TYR A 290 -26.97 10.10 10.31
CA TYR A 290 -26.63 11.22 11.17
C TYR A 290 -26.65 12.56 10.43
N LEU A 291 -25.88 12.68 9.34
CA LEU A 291 -25.73 13.94 8.59
C LEU A 291 -27.06 14.39 7.98
N THR A 292 -27.81 13.48 7.34
CA THR A 292 -29.10 13.82 6.71
C THR A 292 -30.19 14.18 7.71
N THR A 293 -30.13 13.66 8.94
CA THR A 293 -31.13 13.96 9.98
C THR A 293 -30.84 15.28 10.70
N HIS A 294 -29.55 15.60 10.92
CA HIS A 294 -29.16 16.68 11.83
C HIS A 294 -28.63 17.93 11.13
N HIS A 295 -28.26 17.87 9.84
CA HIS A 295 -27.62 18.98 9.15
C HIS A 295 -28.28 19.25 7.79
N PRO A 296 -28.54 20.51 7.43
CA PRO A 296 -29.09 20.84 6.13
C PRO A 296 -28.04 20.68 5.03
N ILE A 297 -28.51 20.31 3.85
CA ILE A 297 -27.70 20.23 2.64
C ILE A 297 -27.56 21.63 2.04
N VAL A 298 -26.33 22.03 1.76
CA VAL A 298 -25.97 23.29 1.08
C VAL A 298 -26.03 23.10 -0.44
N ALA A 299 -25.46 21.99 -0.92
CA ALA A 299 -25.44 21.61 -2.32
C ALA A 299 -25.35 20.09 -2.45
N GLU A 300 -25.98 19.55 -3.49
CA GLU A 300 -26.01 18.13 -3.81
C GLU A 300 -26.00 17.96 -5.33
N THR A 301 -25.07 17.15 -5.81
CA THR A 301 -24.90 16.76 -7.21
C THR A 301 -24.59 15.26 -7.27
N ASP A 302 -24.50 14.70 -8.48
CA ASP A 302 -24.06 13.31 -8.66
C ASP A 302 -22.59 13.08 -8.22
N LEU A 303 -21.79 14.16 -8.08
CA LEU A 303 -20.37 14.09 -7.73
C LEU A 303 -20.07 14.43 -6.27
N TYR A 304 -20.91 15.25 -5.62
CA TYR A 304 -20.67 15.68 -4.25
C TYR A 304 -21.94 16.05 -3.48
N ILE A 305 -21.87 15.97 -2.14
CA ILE A 305 -22.89 16.46 -1.20
C ILE A 305 -22.18 17.31 -0.13
N ILE A 306 -22.73 18.47 0.20
CA ILE A 306 -22.20 19.38 1.22
C ILE A 306 -23.26 19.59 2.31
N PHE A 307 -22.89 19.33 3.57
CA PHE A 307 -23.71 19.60 4.74
C PHE A 307 -23.18 20.81 5.51
N ASP A 308 -24.08 21.68 6.00
CA ASP A 308 -23.72 22.79 6.91
C ASP A 308 -23.71 22.30 8.36
N LEU A 309 -22.53 22.22 8.95
CA LEU A 309 -22.35 21.75 10.32
C LEU A 309 -22.67 22.82 11.38
N ARG A 310 -22.70 24.11 10.98
CA ARG A 310 -22.97 25.24 11.88
C ARG A 310 -24.45 25.33 12.26
N SER A 311 -25.32 24.83 11.38
CA SER A 311 -26.75 24.76 11.61
C SER A 311 -27.19 23.34 11.95
N GLN A 312 -27.81 23.15 13.11
CA GLN A 312 -28.45 21.89 13.49
C GLN A 312 -29.95 21.92 13.17
N LEU A 313 -30.41 20.98 12.35
CA LEU A 313 -31.83 20.64 12.20
C LEU A 313 -32.30 19.98 13.51
N GLY A 314 -32.83 20.79 14.42
CA GLY A 314 -33.29 20.29 15.72
C GLY A 314 -33.29 21.28 16.88
N ARG A 315 -32.67 22.47 16.75
CA ARG A 315 -32.96 23.59 17.68
C ARG A 315 -34.24 24.29 17.26
N THR A 316 -35.39 23.63 17.44
CA THR A 316 -36.63 24.39 17.66
C THR A 316 -36.44 25.22 18.91
N GLN A 317 -36.60 26.53 18.73
CA GLN A 317 -36.53 27.57 19.74
C GLN A 317 -37.17 27.14 21.07
N GLY A 318 -36.39 27.24 22.15
CA GLY A 318 -36.90 27.37 23.51
C GLY A 318 -37.04 28.84 23.86
#